data_AF-A0A1I4BTW2-F1
#
_entry.id   AF-A0A1I4BTW2-F1
#
_cell.length_a   1.000
_cell.length_b   1.000
_cell.length_c   1.000
_cell.angle_alpha   90.00
_cell.angle_beta   90.00
_cell.angle_gamma   90.00
#
_symmetry.space_group_name_H-M   'P 1'
#
loop_
_entity.id
_entity.type
_entity.pdbx_description
1 polymer ?
#
loop_
_entity_poly.entity_id
_entity_poly.type
_entity_poly.pdbx_seq_one_letter_code
_entity_poly.pdbx_strand_id
1 'polypeptide(L)'
;MGTFPGSRGPDAASVNSELAIQAAVMQLNDPRIYFIPLISGQDGAVITGTGSVTAPKNNGNGDYYISSDGTHPTQLGTDYEAGQFAARIKSIFVNRVY
;
A
#
# COMPACT_ATOMS: atom_id res chain seq x y z
N MET A 1 0.28 11.46 -6.11
CA MET A 1 -0.17 10.14 -6.60
C MET A 1 -1.67 10.07 -6.41
N GLY A 2 -2.42 9.69 -7.45
CA GLY A 2 -3.88 9.77 -7.49
C GLY A 2 -4.58 8.44 -7.26
N THR A 3 -5.90 8.49 -7.11
CA THR A 3 -6.75 7.31 -7.12
C THR A 3 -6.87 6.78 -8.55
N PHE A 4 -6.86 5.46 -8.71
CA PHE A 4 -7.07 4.82 -10.00
C PHE A 4 -8.50 4.27 -10.08
N PRO A 5 -9.20 4.42 -11.22
CA PRO A 5 -10.52 3.82 -11.39
C PRO A 5 -10.41 2.28 -11.52
N GLY A 6 -11.04 1.53 -10.61
CA GLY A 6 -11.16 0.07 -10.66
C GLY A 6 -10.47 -0.66 -9.50
N SER A 7 -10.74 -1.96 -9.34
CA SER A 7 -10.38 -2.78 -8.17
C SER A 7 -8.89 -3.14 -8.00
N ARG A 8 -7.98 -2.46 -8.71
CA ARG A 8 -6.60 -2.94 -8.92
C ARG A 8 -5.50 -1.92 -8.63
N GLY A 9 -5.87 -0.65 -8.51
CA GLY A 9 -5.03 0.39 -7.92
C GLY A 9 -5.74 0.95 -6.70
N PRO A 10 -5.09 1.82 -5.92
CA PRO A 10 -5.78 2.52 -4.85
C PRO A 10 -6.95 3.31 -5.44
N ASP A 11 -8.16 2.79 -5.29
CA ASP A 11 -9.39 3.50 -5.62
C ASP A 11 -9.80 4.40 -4.44
N ALA A 12 -10.78 5.27 -4.67
CA ALA A 12 -11.24 6.19 -3.62
C ALA A 12 -11.79 5.47 -2.38
N ALA A 13 -12.38 4.28 -2.54
CA ALA A 13 -12.92 3.52 -1.43
C ALA A 13 -11.80 2.99 -0.54
N SER A 14 -10.76 2.40 -1.14
CA SER A 14 -9.58 1.90 -0.43
C SER A 14 -8.82 3.01 0.29
N VAL A 15 -8.67 4.19 -0.32
CA VAL A 15 -8.10 5.39 0.33
C VAL A 15 -8.95 5.79 1.54
N ASN A 16 -10.27 5.87 1.39
CA ASN A 16 -11.17 6.26 2.47
C ASN A 16 -11.15 5.24 3.62
N SER A 17 -11.10 3.94 3.32
CA SER A 17 -10.95 2.89 4.31
C SER A 17 -9.63 3.02 5.07
N GLU A 18 -8.51 3.25 4.38
CA GLU A 18 -7.21 3.42 5.02
C GLU A 18 -7.20 4.65 5.95
N LEU A 19 -7.74 5.78 5.49
CA LEU A 19 -7.84 7.01 6.30
C LEU A 19 -8.76 6.84 7.52
N ALA A 20 -9.86 6.10 7.39
CA ALA A 20 -10.75 5.80 8.50
C ALA A 20 -10.06 4.92 9.56
N ILE A 21 -9.28 3.91 9.14
CA ILE A 21 -8.50 3.07 10.05
C ILE A 21 -7.39 3.90 10.70
N GLN A 22 -6.69 4.76 9.95
CA GLN A 22 -5.70 5.67 10.50
C GLN A 22 -6.30 6.54 11.62
N ALA A 23 -7.46 7.15 11.37
CA ALA A 23 -8.17 7.95 12.35
C ALA A 23 -8.53 7.14 13.60
N ALA A 24 -9.04 5.93 13.44
CA ALA A 24 -9.37 5.04 14.55
C ALA A 24 -8.11 4.66 15.37
N VAL A 25 -6.99 4.36 14.72
CA VAL A 25 -5.73 4.06 15.42
C VAL A 25 -5.21 5.28 16.18
N MET A 26 -5.28 6.48 15.61
CA MET A 26 -4.91 7.72 16.31
C MET A 26 -5.78 7.99 17.54
N GLN A 27 -7.07 7.64 17.49
CA GLN A 27 -8.00 7.80 18.63
C GLN A 27 -7.66 6.89 19.82
N LEU A 28 -6.97 5.76 19.60
CA LEU A 28 -6.52 4.90 20.70
C LEU A 28 -5.52 5.62 21.61
N ASN A 29 -4.79 6.62 21.09
CA ASN A 29 -3.79 7.40 21.82
C ASN A 29 -2.78 6.54 22.61
N ASP A 30 -2.46 5.36 22.07
CA ASP A 30 -1.51 4.44 22.69
C ASP A 30 -0.11 4.63 22.06
N PRO A 31 0.92 4.99 22.84
CA PRO A 31 2.28 5.19 22.33
C PRO A 31 2.96 3.90 21.82
N ARG A 32 2.31 2.73 21.92
CA ARG A 32 2.81 1.44 21.46
C ARG A 32 2.11 0.92 20.21
N ILE A 33 1.06 1.60 19.74
CA ILE A 33 0.33 1.23 18.51
C ILE A 33 0.71 2.20 17.40
N TYR A 34 1.00 1.67 16.21
CA TYR A 34 1.38 2.44 15.03
C TYR A 34 0.51 2.08 13.85
N PHE A 35 0.20 3.10 13.05
CA PHE A 35 -0.42 2.91 11.75
C PHE A 35 0.61 3.14 10.64
N ILE A 36 0.73 2.17 9.74
CA ILE A 36 1.57 2.29 8.54
C ILE A 36 0.63 2.42 7.35
N PRO A 37 0.54 3.61 6.70
CA PRO A 37 -0.26 3.76 5.50
C PRO A 37 0.39 3.00 4.34
N LEU A 38 -0.41 2.32 3.54
CA LEU A 38 0.00 1.55 2.35
C LEU A 38 -0.42 2.22 1.05
N ILE A 39 -1.44 3.06 1.11
CA ILE A 39 -2.05 3.75 -0.02
C ILE A 39 -1.81 5.26 0.06
N SER A 40 -2.11 5.87 1.21
CA SER A 40 -2.07 7.32 1.43
C SER A 40 -0.78 7.80 2.10
N GLY A 41 0.25 6.95 2.15
CA GLY A 41 1.55 7.30 2.70
C GLY A 41 2.26 8.38 1.88
N GLN A 42 3.23 9.07 2.49
CA GLN A 42 4.00 10.13 1.84
C GLN A 42 4.77 9.61 0.60
N ASP A 43 5.16 8.34 0.60
CA ASP A 43 5.82 7.66 -0.51
C ASP A 43 4.84 7.17 -1.61
N GLY A 44 3.54 7.44 -1.42
CA GLY A 44 2.47 6.92 -2.27
C GLY A 44 2.14 5.45 -2.02
N ALA A 45 1.23 4.95 -2.86
CA ALA A 45 0.73 3.58 -2.75
C ALA A 45 1.80 2.56 -3.14
N VAL A 46 1.84 1.43 -2.41
CA VAL A 46 2.80 0.34 -2.68
C VAL A 46 2.56 -0.24 -4.08
N ILE A 47 1.33 -0.62 -4.37
CA ILE A 47 0.87 -1.05 -5.70
C ILE A 47 0.02 0.06 -6.32
N THR A 48 0.20 0.29 -7.62
CA THR A 48 -0.39 1.36 -8.42
C THR A 48 -0.82 0.86 -9.78
N GLY A 49 -1.70 1.61 -10.46
CA GLY A 49 -2.21 1.24 -11.78
C GLY A 49 -3.34 0.22 -11.71
N THR A 50 -3.84 -0.21 -12.86
CA THR A 50 -5.03 -1.07 -12.96
C THR A 50 -4.83 -2.33 -13.81
N GLY A 51 -3.62 -2.55 -14.31
CA GLY A 51 -3.28 -3.75 -15.06
C GLY A 51 -2.79 -4.90 -14.17
N SER A 52 -2.36 -5.96 -14.85
CA SER A 52 -1.77 -7.18 -14.27
C SER A 52 -0.75 -7.77 -15.24
N VAL A 53 0.01 -8.78 -14.80
CA VAL A 53 1.03 -9.44 -15.64
C VAL A 53 0.49 -10.03 -16.95
N THR A 54 -0.79 -10.38 -17.00
CA THR A 54 -1.45 -10.93 -18.20
C THR A 54 -2.23 -9.88 -19.00
N ALA A 55 -2.42 -8.68 -18.45
CA ALA A 55 -3.18 -7.61 -19.08
C ALA A 55 -2.63 -6.23 -18.65
N PRO A 56 -1.39 -5.89 -19.06
CA PRO A 56 -0.76 -4.63 -18.67
C PRO A 56 -1.54 -3.42 -19.20
N LYS A 57 -1.57 -2.35 -18.41
CA LYS A 57 -2.28 -1.09 -18.74
C LYS A 57 -1.35 0.12 -18.81
N ASN A 58 -0.07 -0.07 -18.55
CA ASN A 58 0.99 0.94 -18.58
C ASN A 58 0.68 2.18 -17.74
N ASN A 59 -0.04 2.00 -16.62
CA ASN A 59 -0.49 3.09 -15.75
C ASN A 59 -0.07 2.92 -14.28
N GLY A 60 0.79 1.93 -14.00
CA GLY A 60 1.37 1.70 -12.67
C GLY A 60 2.13 0.39 -12.61
N ASN A 61 2.64 0.08 -11.43
CA ASN A 61 3.47 -1.11 -11.20
C ASN A 61 2.67 -2.42 -11.05
N GLY A 62 1.34 -2.37 -11.00
CA GLY A 62 0.47 -3.56 -10.98
C GLY A 62 0.68 -4.48 -12.19
N ASP A 63 1.12 -3.92 -13.32
CA ASP A 63 1.49 -4.66 -14.53
C ASP A 63 2.60 -5.71 -14.30
N TYR A 64 3.42 -5.54 -13.26
CA TYR A 64 4.52 -6.45 -12.92
C TYR A 64 4.22 -7.29 -11.67
N TYR A 65 3.39 -6.77 -10.78
CA TYR A 65 3.24 -7.31 -9.43
C TYR A 65 1.90 -8.00 -9.19
N ILE A 66 0.86 -7.77 -9.99
CA ILE A 66 -0.45 -8.42 -9.84
C ILE A 66 -0.57 -9.63 -10.78
N SER A 67 -0.98 -10.76 -10.22
CA SER A 67 -1.09 -12.06 -10.90
C SER A 67 -2.21 -12.09 -11.95
N SER A 68 -2.34 -13.23 -12.63
CA SER A 68 -3.34 -13.45 -13.68
C SER A 68 -4.78 -13.35 -13.20
N ASP A 69 -5.05 -13.55 -11.91
CA ASP A 69 -6.40 -13.39 -11.34
C ASP A 69 -6.79 -11.92 -11.15
N GLY A 70 -5.85 -10.99 -11.29
CA GLY A 70 -6.08 -9.57 -11.17
C GLY A 70 -6.40 -9.10 -9.74
N THR A 71 -6.05 -9.89 -8.73
CA THR A 71 -6.25 -9.54 -7.31
C THR A 71 -5.04 -9.88 -6.46
N HIS A 72 -4.49 -11.10 -6.59
CA HIS A 72 -3.35 -11.51 -5.77
C HIS A 72 -2.04 -11.04 -6.39
N PRO A 73 -1.03 -10.68 -5.58
CA PRO A 73 0.31 -10.46 -6.08
C PRO A 73 0.92 -11.73 -6.69
N THR A 74 1.86 -11.57 -7.62
CA THR A 74 2.82 -12.61 -7.97
C THR A 74 3.83 -12.79 -6.82
N GLN A 75 4.67 -13.83 -6.85
CA GLN A 75 5.76 -13.96 -5.88
C GLN A 75 6.65 -12.69 -5.86
N LEU A 76 6.96 -12.16 -7.05
CA LEU A 76 7.70 -10.90 -7.17
C LEU A 76 6.95 -9.72 -6.53
N GLY A 77 5.63 -9.66 -6.70
CA GLY A 77 4.79 -8.67 -6.02
C GLY A 77 4.81 -8.81 -4.50
N THR A 78 4.71 -10.03 -3.97
CA THR A 78 4.85 -10.32 -2.55
C THR A 78 6.21 -9.89 -2.01
N ASP A 79 7.30 -10.19 -2.72
CA ASP A 79 8.66 -9.81 -2.30
C ASP A 79 8.83 -8.28 -2.27
N TYR A 80 8.28 -7.60 -3.28
CA TYR A 80 8.27 -6.15 -3.35
C TYR A 80 7.45 -5.51 -2.20
N GLU A 81 6.24 -5.99 -1.95
CA GLU A 81 5.40 -5.55 -0.83
C GLU A 81 6.10 -5.78 0.52
N ALA A 82 6.71 -6.95 0.72
CA ALA A 82 7.45 -7.28 1.93
C ALA A 82 8.63 -6.31 2.17
N GLY A 83 9.35 -5.94 1.11
CA GLY A 83 10.42 -4.94 1.18
C GLY A 83 9.89 -3.57 1.63
N GLN A 84 8.77 -3.12 1.05
CA GLN A 84 8.13 -1.85 1.40
C GLN A 84 7.61 -1.85 2.84
N PHE A 85 6.99 -2.94 3.30
CA PHE A 85 6.58 -3.12 4.69
C PHE A 85 7.78 -3.07 5.64
N ALA A 86 8.83 -3.83 5.35
CA ALA A 86 10.01 -3.88 6.20
C ALA A 86 10.67 -2.50 6.34
N ALA A 87 10.76 -1.72 5.25
CA ALA A 87 11.29 -0.37 5.27
C ALA A 87 10.45 0.57 6.16
N ARG A 88 9.12 0.52 6.02
CA ARG A 88 8.18 1.38 6.78
C ARG A 88 8.07 0.97 8.27
N ILE A 89 8.14 -0.32 8.57
CA ILE A 89 8.22 -0.81 9.96
C ILE A 89 9.52 -0.31 10.59
N LYS A 90 10.66 -0.46 9.89
CA LYS A 90 11.94 0.03 10.39
C LYS A 90 11.90 1.52 10.69
N SER A 91 11.34 2.35 9.80
CA SER A 91 11.32 3.82 9.97
C SER A 91 10.64 4.29 11.26
N ILE A 92 9.67 3.54 11.79
CA ILE A 92 9.03 3.80 13.09
C ILE A 92 10.03 3.72 14.25
N PHE A 93 10.98 2.78 14.18
CA PHE A 93 11.88 2.46 15.29
C PHE A 93 13.23 3.15 15.20
N VAL A 94 13.74 3.46 13.99
CA VAL A 94 15.06 4.11 13.85
C VAL A 94 15.06 5.58 14.30
N ASN A 95 13.90 6.25 14.32
CA ASN A 95 13.79 7.66 14.77
C ASN A 95 13.60 7.82 16.29
N ARG A 96 13.67 6.74 17.07
CA ARG A 96 13.60 6.84 18.54
C ARG A 96 14.99 6.98 19.14
N VAL A 97 15.32 8.19 19.56
CA VAL A 97 16.39 8.44 20.52
C VAL A 97 15.84 8.05 21.89
N TYR A 98 16.49 7.09 22.56
CA TYR A 98 16.21 6.73 23.95
C TYR A 98 16.88 7.73 24.91
#